data_AF-A0A060BWZ5-F1
#
_entry.id   AF-A0A060BWZ5-F1
#
_cell.length_a   1.000
_cell.length_b   1.000
_cell.length_c   1.000
_cell.angle_alpha   90.00
_cell.angle_beta   90.00
_cell.angle_gamma   90.00
#
_symmetry.space_group_name_H-M   'P 1'
#
loop_
_entity.id
_entity.type
_entity.pdbx_description
1 polymer ?
#
loop_
_entity_poly.entity_id
_entity_poly.type
_entity_poly.pdbx_seq_one_letter_code
_entity_poly.pdbx_strand_id
1 'polypeptide(L)' 'MTCKTGEVYDGTAVTVSGTFRAYASIAASMEDHALLLADNSRYHNIIGCKDYQQACRNVQADGYATDPDYADK' A
#
# COMPACT_ATOMS: atom_id res chain seq x y z
N MET A 1 0.33 -10.65 -13.06
CA MET A 1 -0.50 -11.84 -12.78
C MET A 1 -1.86 -11.37 -12.28
N THR A 2 -2.96 -11.99 -12.71
CA THR A 2 -4.30 -11.62 -12.22
C THR A 2 -4.70 -12.52 -11.06
N CYS A 3 -5.06 -11.94 -9.92
CA CYS A 3 -5.56 -12.68 -8.76
C CYS A 3 -6.73 -11.95 -8.09
N LYS A 4 -7.35 -12.59 -7.10
CA LYS A 4 -8.44 -12.00 -6.32
C LYS A 4 -7.86 -11.11 -5.23
N THR A 5 -8.41 -9.90 -5.09
CA THR A 5 -8.06 -8.92 -4.06
C THR A 5 -9.33 -8.39 -3.41
N GLY A 6 -9.26 -8.08 -2.12
CA GLY A 6 -10.33 -7.43 -1.39
C GLY A 6 -10.20 -5.91 -1.50
N GLU A 7 -11.32 -5.23 -1.72
CA GLU A 7 -11.42 -3.77 -1.71
C GLU A 7 -12.61 -3.37 -0.84
N VAL A 8 -12.56 -2.19 -0.24
CA VAL A 8 -13.69 -1.63 0.51
C VAL A 8 -14.21 -0.39 -0.22
N TYR A 9 -15.44 -0.46 -0.73
CA TYR A 9 -16.11 0.68 -1.37
C TYR A 9 -17.33 1.08 -0.53
N ASP A 10 -17.40 2.35 -0.14
CA ASP A 10 -18.50 2.89 0.68
C ASP A 10 -18.80 2.03 1.93
N GLY A 11 -17.74 1.52 2.58
CA GLY A 11 -17.83 0.64 3.76
C GLY A 11 -18.20 -0.82 3.46
N THR A 12 -18.39 -1.19 2.20
CA THR A 12 -18.71 -2.57 1.78
C THR A 12 -17.48 -3.28 1.26
N ALA A 13 -17.11 -4.40 1.90
CA ALA A 13 -16.04 -5.26 1.43
C ALA A 13 -16.47 -6.04 0.17
N VAL A 14 -15.68 -5.96 -0.88
CA VAL A 14 -15.89 -6.66 -2.15
C VAL A 14 -14.63 -7.37 -2.61
N THR A 15 -14.79 -8.44 -3.39
CA THR A 15 -13.66 -9.17 -3.99
C THR A 15 -13.62 -8.93 -5.49
N VAL A 16 -12.53 -8.33 -5.96
CA VAL A 16 -12.31 -8.01 -7.39
C VAL A 16 -11.12 -8.78 -7.96
N SER A 17 -11.01 -8.84 -9.28
CA SER A 17 -9.83 -9.37 -9.96
C SER A 17 -8.86 -8.23 -10.26
N GLY A 18 -7.70 -8.23 -9.60
CA GLY A 18 -6.65 -7.23 -9.76
C GLY A 18 -5.43 -7.79 -10.49
N THR A 19 -4.69 -6.93 -11.20
CA THR A 19 -3.40 -7.29 -11.80
C THR A 19 -2.27 -6.88 -10.88
N PHE A 20 -1.47 -7.85 -10.46
CA PHE A 20 -0.31 -7.65 -9.60
C PHE A 20 0.98 -7.80 -10.40
N ARG A 21 1.96 -6.97 -10.04
CA ARG A 21 3.34 -7.11 -10.52
C ARG A 21 3.90 -8.44 -10.03
N ALA A 22 4.65 -9.13 -10.89
CA ALA A 22 5.34 -10.37 -10.56
C ALA A 22 6.83 -10.13 -10.66
N TYR A 23 7.60 -10.65 -9.70
CA TYR A 23 9.03 -10.41 -9.59
C TYR A 23 9.79 -11.73 -9.57
N ALA A 24 11.03 -11.70 -10.06
CA ALA A 24 11.91 -12.85 -10.08
C ALA A 24 12.45 -13.22 -8.69
N SER A 25 12.40 -12.30 -7.72
CA SER A 25 12.86 -12.50 -6.35
C SER A 25 12.12 -11.59 -5.36
N ILE A 26 12.19 -11.94 -4.07
CA ILE A 26 11.66 -11.11 -2.98
C ILE A 26 12.40 -9.76 -2.93
N ALA A 27 13.73 -9.76 -3.14
CA ALA A 27 14.53 -8.54 -3.14
C ALA A 27 14.04 -7.53 -4.19
N ALA A 28 13.73 -8.00 -5.41
CA ALA A 28 13.18 -7.14 -6.46
C ALA A 28 11.80 -6.57 -6.08
N SER A 29 10.96 -7.34 -5.39
CA SER A 29 9.68 -6.83 -4.88
C SER A 29 9.85 -5.78 -3.79
N MET A 30 10.82 -5.96 -2.89
CA MET A 30 11.10 -5.00 -1.82
C MET A 30 11.68 -3.70 -2.36
N GLU A 31 12.58 -3.77 -3.34
CA GLU A 31 13.17 -2.61 -3.99
C GLU A 31 12.10 -1.78 -4.72
N ASP A 32 11.26 -2.42 -5.53
CA ASP A 32 10.17 -1.73 -6.25
C ASP A 32 9.14 -1.12 -5.28
N HIS A 33 8.85 -1.79 -4.17
CA HIS A 33 8.00 -1.24 -3.12
C HIS A 33 8.63 -0.01 -2.44
N ALA A 34 9.94 -0.05 -2.15
CA ALA A 34 10.65 1.10 -1.59
C ALA A 34 10.65 2.28 -2.57
N LEU A 35 10.88 2.03 -3.87
CA LEU A 35 10.82 3.05 -4.91
C LEU A 35 9.40 3.64 -5.08
N LEU A 36 8.36 2.82 -5.01
CA LEU A 36 6.97 3.31 -5.02
C LEU A 36 6.72 4.35 -3.92
N LEU A 37 7.24 4.10 -2.71
CA LEU A 37 7.09 5.00 -1.57
C LEU A 37 8.01 6.22 -1.64
N ALA A 38 9.21 6.07 -2.18
CA ALA A 38 10.20 7.14 -2.27
C ALA A 38 9.93 8.12 -3.42
N ASP A 39 9.55 7.63 -4.60
CA ASP A 39 9.48 8.43 -5.82
C ASP A 39 8.07 9.01 -6.06
N ASN A 40 7.03 8.43 -5.46
CA ASN A 40 5.67 8.93 -5.62
C ASN A 40 5.39 10.06 -4.61
N SER A 41 5.16 11.27 -5.13
CA SER A 41 4.86 12.44 -4.31
C SER A 41 3.69 12.24 -3.36
N ARG A 42 2.78 11.30 -3.66
CA ARG A 42 1.67 10.89 -2.79
C ARG A 42 2.14 10.46 -1.40
N TYR A 43 3.33 9.88 -1.26
CA TYR A 43 3.83 9.31 -0.01
C TYR A 43 4.97 10.10 0.62
N HIS A 44 5.26 11.32 0.16
CA HIS A 44 6.44 12.07 0.59
C HIS A 44 6.49 12.32 2.12
N ASN A 45 5.32 12.34 2.78
CA ASN A 45 5.14 12.64 4.19
C ASN A 45 5.67 11.53 5.13
N ILE A 46 6.01 10.35 4.60
CA ILE A 46 6.59 9.25 5.39
C ILE A 46 8.11 9.24 5.36
N ILE A 47 8.72 9.94 4.40
CA ILE A 47 10.18 10.00 4.26
C ILE A 47 10.76 10.80 5.43
N GLY A 48 11.57 10.13 6.25
CA GLY A 48 12.13 10.70 7.47
C GLY A 48 11.22 10.61 8.70
N CYS A 49 10.02 10.03 8.58
CA CYS A 49 9.18 9.73 9.73
C CYS A 49 9.86 8.64 10.59
N LYS A 50 10.10 8.94 11.87
CA LYS A 50 10.77 8.02 12.81
C LYS A 50 9.79 7.19 13.64
N ASP A 51 8.51 7.58 13.63
CA ASP A 51 7.43 6.85 14.29
C ASP A 51 6.71 5.99 13.25
N TYR A 52 6.85 4.68 13.37
CA TYR A 52 6.24 3.74 12.44
C TYR A 52 4.70 3.82 12.46
N GLN A 53 4.08 4.10 13.61
CA GLN A 53 2.63 4.20 13.72
C GLN A 53 2.13 5.43 12.96
N GLN A 54 2.86 6.55 13.05
CA GLN A 54 2.55 7.74 12.28
C GLN A 54 2.77 7.51 10.79
N ALA A 55 3.82 6.79 10.40
CA ALA A 55 4.05 6.41 9.00
C ALA A 55 2.89 5.56 8.45
N CYS A 56 2.41 4.55 9.19
CA CYS A 56 1.27 3.73 8.78
C CYS A 56 -0.01 4.56 8.59
N ARG A 57 -0.30 5.47 9.53
CA ARG A 57 -1.45 6.40 9.43
C ARG A 57 -1.35 7.31 8.21
N ASN A 58 -0.16 7.81 7.90
CA ASN A 58 0.08 8.62 6.71
C ASN A 58 -0.14 7.81 5.42
N VAL A 59 0.45 6.61 5.32
CA VAL A 59 0.27 5.70 4.17
C VAL A 59 -1.21 5.40 3.91
N GLN A 60 -1.99 5.18 4.97
CA GLN A 60 -3.44 5.00 4.86
C GLN A 60 -4.13 6.27 4.36
N ALA A 61 -3.85 7.43 4.96
CA ALA A 61 -4.43 8.71 4.56
C ALA A 61 -4.12 9.07 3.09
N ASP A 62 -2.97 8.61 2.59
CA ASP A 62 -2.53 8.78 1.21
C ASP A 62 -3.14 7.74 0.24
N GLY A 63 -4.02 6.85 0.72
CA GLY A 63 -4.79 5.92 -0.11
C GLY A 63 -3.96 4.74 -0.64
N TYR A 64 -3.09 4.17 0.19
CA TYR A 64 -2.39 2.92 -0.15
C TYR A 64 -3.32 1.70 -0.19
N ALA A 65 -4.33 1.66 0.68
CA ALA A 65 -5.34 0.61 0.73
C ALA A 65 -6.73 1.25 0.86
N THR A 66 -7.76 0.55 0.39
CA THR A 66 -9.16 0.96 0.55
C THR A 66 -9.73 0.55 1.91
N ASP A 67 -9.02 -0.31 2.64
CA ASP A 67 -9.42 -0.77 3.98
C ASP A 67 -9.40 0.39 5.00
N PRO A 68 -10.53 0.68 5.67
CA PRO A 68 -10.64 1.78 6.61
C PRO A 68 -9.82 1.59 7.90
N ASP A 69 -9.40 0.37 8.21
CA ASP A 69 -8.63 0.07 9.43
C ASP A 69 -7.18 -0.32 9.09
N TYR A 70 -6.68 0.06 7.91
CA TYR A 70 -5.38 -0.37 7.39
C TYR A 70 -4.20 -0.09 8.34
N ALA A 71 -4.12 1.11 8.93
CA ALA A 71 -3.02 1.49 9.81
C ALA A 71 -3.07 0.83 11.20
N ASP A 72 -4.21 0.27 11.59
CA ASP A 72 -4.44 -0.31 12.92
C ASP A 72 -4.22 -1.84 12.96
N LYS A 73 -3.85 -2.43 11.82
CA LYS A 73 -3.52 -3.87 11.68
C LYS A 73 -2.06 -4.17 12.00
#